data_AF-A0A7X0Z2H7-F1
#
_entry.id   AF-A0A7X0Z2H7-F1
#
_cell.length_a   1.000
_cell.length_b   1.000
_cell.length_c   1.000
_cell.angle_alpha   90.00
_cell.angle_beta   90.00
_cell.angle_gamma   90.00
#
_symmetry.space_group_name_H-M   'P 1'
#
loop_
_entity.id
_entity.type
_entity.pdbx_description
1 polymer ?
#
loop_
_entity_poly.entity_id
_entity_poly.type
_entity_poly.pdbx_seq_one_letter_code
_entity_poly.pdbx_strand_id
1 'polypeptide(L)'
;MKKILTAISIAALLGLALAGCGKEDTDINKALGSEEMTVTPTKITREKAATDRKNILKIAVKVKNNSKTEIGIGAGNFRIKDDNRKVYDSYGMKKDSLGQVVAPGETITGNIYFEVPAILEKVWLEYDVSMDREPAAEWLLAFPTK
;
A
#
# COMPACT_ATOMS: atom_id res chain seq x y z
N MET A 1 -49.15 -31.36 14.15
CA MET A 1 -48.12 -32.25 14.74
C MET A 1 -47.58 -33.17 13.65
N LYS A 2 -46.24 -33.18 13.45
CA LYS A 2 -45.43 -34.27 12.84
C LYS A 2 -45.74 -34.62 11.36
N LYS A 3 -44.81 -34.66 10.39
CA LYS A 3 -43.33 -34.73 10.42
C LYS A 3 -42.73 -34.13 9.14
N ILE A 4 -41.55 -33.58 9.35
CA ILE A 4 -40.50 -33.14 8.43
C ILE A 4 -40.05 -34.29 7.52
N LEU A 5 -39.73 -34.01 6.26
CA LEU A 5 -38.66 -34.70 5.52
C LEU A 5 -37.91 -33.71 4.62
N THR A 6 -36.73 -33.35 5.11
CA THR A 6 -35.68 -32.55 4.49
C THR A 6 -35.04 -33.30 3.33
N ALA A 7 -34.94 -32.71 2.15
CA ALA A 7 -34.12 -33.23 1.05
C ALA A 7 -32.76 -32.51 1.07
N ILE A 8 -31.78 -33.21 1.62
CA ILE A 8 -30.36 -32.86 1.60
C ILE A 8 -29.83 -33.17 0.18
N SER A 9 -29.41 -32.15 -0.55
CA SER A 9 -28.59 -32.34 -1.76
C SER A 9 -27.14 -32.03 -1.41
N ILE A 10 -26.38 -33.10 -1.15
CA ILE A 10 -24.93 -33.08 -1.03
C ILE A 10 -24.35 -32.91 -2.44
N ALA A 11 -23.81 -31.73 -2.73
CA ALA A 11 -22.88 -31.55 -3.83
C ALA A 11 -21.46 -31.76 -3.29
N ALA A 12 -20.91 -32.95 -3.54
CA ALA A 12 -19.51 -33.25 -3.36
C ALA A 12 -18.66 -32.65 -4.51
N LEU A 13 -17.36 -32.53 -4.25
CA LEU A 13 -16.24 -32.31 -5.18
C LEU A 13 -15.89 -30.86 -5.51
N LEU A 14 -14.86 -30.34 -4.85
CA LEU A 14 -13.48 -30.47 -5.33
C LEU A 14 -12.52 -29.79 -4.34
N GLY A 15 -11.80 -30.61 -3.57
CA GLY A 15 -10.58 -30.18 -2.94
C GLY A 15 -9.54 -29.93 -4.02
N LEU A 16 -9.25 -28.67 -4.30
CA LEU A 16 -7.98 -28.26 -4.88
C LEU A 16 -7.17 -27.68 -3.74
N ALA A 17 -6.38 -28.55 -3.10
CA ALA A 17 -5.24 -28.13 -2.32
C ALA A 17 -4.23 -27.49 -3.29
N LEU A 18 -4.35 -26.18 -3.50
CA LEU A 18 -3.27 -25.41 -4.06
C LEU A 18 -2.20 -25.29 -2.98
N ALA A 19 -1.22 -26.19 -3.03
CA ALA A 19 0.11 -25.92 -2.53
C ALA A 19 0.70 -24.77 -3.38
N GLY A 20 0.24 -23.55 -3.11
CA GLY A 20 0.85 -22.34 -3.61
C GLY A 20 2.16 -22.13 -2.86
N CYS A 21 3.28 -22.32 -3.55
CA CYS A 21 4.57 -21.81 -3.09
C CYS A 21 4.40 -20.32 -2.76
N GLY A 22 4.63 -19.96 -1.48
CA GLY A 22 4.32 -18.66 -0.91
C GLY A 22 4.98 -17.50 -1.66
N LYS A 23 4.19 -16.76 -2.42
CA LYS A 23 4.37 -15.31 -2.50
C LYS A 23 3.63 -14.74 -1.32
N GLU A 24 4.30 -13.95 -0.48
CA GLU A 24 3.57 -13.08 0.44
C GLU A 24 2.59 -12.23 -0.37
N ASP A 25 1.32 -12.22 0.04
CA ASP A 25 0.31 -11.38 -0.58
C ASP A 25 0.69 -9.91 -0.36
N THR A 26 1.16 -9.27 -1.42
CA THR A 26 1.47 -7.85 -1.44
C THR A 26 0.74 -7.14 -2.58
N ASP A 27 0.33 -5.91 -2.32
CA ASP A 27 -0.42 -5.06 -3.24
C ASP A 27 0.48 -4.21 -4.16
N ILE A 28 1.77 -4.55 -4.25
CA ILE A 28 2.66 -3.95 -5.26
C ILE A 28 2.04 -4.11 -6.66
N ASN A 29 2.09 -3.05 -7.45
CA ASN A 29 1.49 -2.86 -8.77
C ASN A 29 -0.04 -2.81 -8.81
N LYS A 30 -0.74 -2.87 -7.66
CA LYS A 30 -2.19 -2.62 -7.62
C LYS A 30 -2.45 -1.12 -7.64
N ALA A 31 -3.17 -0.65 -8.66
CA ALA A 31 -3.56 0.74 -8.80
C ALA A 31 -4.86 1.01 -8.05
N LEU A 32 -4.84 1.92 -7.08
CA LEU A 32 -6.01 2.38 -6.30
C LEU A 32 -5.97 3.91 -6.19
N GLY A 33 -6.97 4.51 -5.55
CA GLY A 33 -7.03 5.95 -5.28
C GLY A 33 -8.45 6.48 -5.38
N SER A 34 -8.59 7.74 -5.77
CA SER A 34 -9.87 8.38 -6.03
C SER A 34 -10.16 8.49 -7.54
N GLU A 35 -11.34 9.01 -7.88
CA GLU A 35 -11.66 9.38 -9.26
C GLU A 35 -10.67 10.42 -9.84
N GLU A 36 -10.11 11.28 -9.00
CA GLU A 36 -9.20 12.36 -9.40
C GLU A 36 -7.76 11.90 -9.52
N MET A 37 -7.31 10.97 -8.65
CA MET A 37 -5.92 10.57 -8.54
C MET A 37 -5.78 9.06 -8.36
N THR A 38 -5.04 8.42 -9.26
CA THR A 38 -4.64 7.01 -9.11
C THR A 38 -3.20 6.91 -8.67
N VAL A 39 -2.94 6.11 -7.64
CA VAL A 39 -1.61 5.79 -7.15
C VAL A 39 -1.33 4.30 -7.31
N THR A 40 -0.10 3.96 -7.62
CA THR A 40 0.37 2.57 -7.72
C THR A 40 1.72 2.44 -7.04
N PRO A 41 1.81 1.73 -5.90
CA PRO A 41 3.09 1.30 -5.35
C PRO A 41 3.78 0.37 -6.34
N THR A 42 5.01 0.66 -6.74
CA THR A 42 5.72 -0.08 -7.81
C THR A 42 6.92 -0.85 -7.29
N LYS A 43 7.54 -0.38 -6.20
CA LYS A 43 8.70 -1.02 -5.59
C LYS A 43 8.84 -0.62 -4.14
N ILE A 44 9.36 -1.54 -3.34
CA ILE A 44 9.71 -1.34 -1.95
C ILE A 44 11.16 -1.79 -1.74
N THR A 45 11.95 -0.97 -1.06
CA THR A 45 13.33 -1.29 -0.67
C THR A 45 13.60 -0.80 0.74
N ARG A 46 14.56 -1.43 1.41
CA ARG A 46 15.00 -1.05 2.77
C ARG A 46 16.49 -0.82 2.79
N GLU A 47 16.90 0.20 3.53
CA GLU A 47 18.30 0.43 3.89
C GLU A 47 18.40 0.65 5.40
N LYS A 48 19.57 0.40 5.98
CA LYS A 48 19.79 0.65 7.42
C LYS A 48 19.68 2.14 7.71
N ALA A 49 19.01 2.49 8.79
CA ALA A 49 19.09 3.83 9.35
C ALA A 49 20.44 4.04 10.08
N ALA A 50 20.62 5.19 10.73
CA ALA A 50 21.80 5.47 11.55
C ALA A 50 22.01 4.49 12.72
N THR A 51 20.97 3.72 13.08
CA THR A 51 21.04 2.66 14.09
C THR A 51 20.57 1.33 13.50
N ASP A 52 21.16 0.20 13.92
CA ASP A 52 20.77 -1.13 13.46
C ASP A 52 19.34 -1.56 13.87
N ARG A 53 18.69 -0.80 14.76
CA ARG A 53 17.33 -1.07 15.24
C ARG A 53 16.26 -0.58 14.27
N LYS A 54 16.62 0.27 13.31
CA LYS A 54 15.67 0.89 12.38
C LYS A 54 16.16 0.78 10.94
N ASN A 55 15.20 0.72 10.02
CA ASN A 55 15.43 0.82 8.60
C ASN A 55 14.75 2.07 8.06
N ILE A 56 15.31 2.64 6.99
CA ILE A 56 14.61 3.58 6.12
C ILE A 56 13.94 2.75 5.03
N LEU A 57 12.62 2.77 5.03
CA LEU A 57 11.79 2.16 4.00
C LEU A 57 11.62 3.17 2.87
N LYS A 58 11.91 2.75 1.63
CA LYS A 58 11.63 3.50 0.41
C LYS A 58 10.52 2.79 -0.35
N ILE A 59 9.45 3.51 -0.66
CA ILE A 59 8.37 3.04 -1.53
C ILE A 59 8.35 3.92 -2.77
N ALA A 60 8.58 3.34 -3.94
CA ALA A 60 8.43 4.02 -5.21
C ALA A 60 6.97 3.94 -5.66
N VAL A 61 6.39 5.07 -6.03
CA VAL A 61 5.00 5.18 -6.47
C VAL A 61 4.93 5.76 -7.88
N LYS A 62 3.96 5.28 -8.66
CA LYS A 62 3.47 5.91 -9.87
C LYS A 62 2.17 6.61 -9.55
N VAL A 63 2.01 7.85 -10.00
CA VAL A 63 0.83 8.67 -9.69
C VAL A 63 0.30 9.25 -10.99
N LYS A 64 -1.00 9.07 -11.24
CA LYS A 64 -1.70 9.61 -12.40
C LYS A 64 -2.79 10.57 -11.95
N ASN A 65 -2.77 11.76 -12.53
CA ASN A 65 -3.87 12.71 -12.40
C ASN A 65 -4.93 12.39 -13.47
N ASN A 66 -6.11 11.94 -13.02
CA ASN A 66 -7.25 11.65 -13.91
C ASN A 66 -8.22 12.84 -14.00
N SER A 67 -7.98 13.90 -13.23
CA SER A 67 -8.82 15.09 -13.22
C SER A 67 -8.55 16.01 -14.41
N LYS A 68 -9.33 17.09 -14.50
CA LYS A 68 -9.18 18.16 -15.51
C LYS A 68 -8.35 19.35 -15.00
N THR A 69 -7.86 19.29 -13.78
CA THR A 69 -7.11 20.37 -13.12
C THR A 69 -5.77 19.87 -12.62
N GLU A 70 -4.83 20.77 -12.38
CA GLU A 70 -3.57 20.42 -11.73
C GLU A 70 -3.81 19.99 -10.28
N ILE A 71 -3.08 18.96 -9.82
CA ILE A 71 -3.16 18.48 -8.44
C ILE A 71 -1.75 18.36 -7.86
N GLY A 72 -1.53 19.00 -6.70
CA GLY A 72 -0.30 18.82 -5.93
C GLY A 72 -0.32 17.50 -5.17
N ILE A 73 0.80 16.78 -5.21
CA ILE A 73 1.02 15.58 -4.39
C ILE A 73 2.42 15.57 -3.80
N GLY A 74 2.51 15.17 -2.53
CA GLY A 74 3.78 15.03 -1.83
C GLY A 74 3.81 13.80 -0.93
N ALA A 75 4.99 13.52 -0.37
CA ALA A 75 5.17 12.43 0.58
C ALA A 75 4.25 12.54 1.80
N GLY A 76 3.81 13.74 2.18
CA GLY A 76 2.86 13.99 3.27
C GLY A 76 1.43 13.49 3.03
N ASN A 77 1.08 13.15 1.78
CA ASN A 77 -0.21 12.51 1.46
C ASN A 77 -0.24 11.02 1.83
N PHE A 78 0.88 10.47 2.33
CA PHE A 78 1.03 9.05 2.60
C PHE A 78 1.33 8.79 4.06
N ARG A 79 0.74 7.73 4.61
CA ARG A 79 1.05 7.20 5.94
C ARG A 79 1.30 5.71 5.83
N ILE A 80 2.06 5.16 6.78
CA ILE A 80 2.13 3.71 6.96
C ILE A 80 1.74 3.32 8.38
N LYS A 81 1.11 2.16 8.51
CA LYS A 81 0.81 1.53 9.81
C LYS A 81 1.14 0.04 9.79
N ASP A 82 1.40 -0.53 10.96
CA ASP A 82 1.49 -1.99 11.11
C ASP A 82 0.12 -2.61 11.41
N ASP A 83 0.09 -3.94 11.55
CA ASP A 83 -1.12 -4.71 11.89
C ASP A 83 -1.75 -4.29 13.24
N ASN A 84 -0.98 -3.67 14.13
CA ASN A 84 -1.47 -3.13 15.41
C ASN A 84 -1.99 -1.69 15.27
N ARG A 85 -2.09 -1.17 14.04
CA ARG A 85 -2.46 0.21 13.71
C ARG A 85 -1.49 1.26 14.25
N LYS A 86 -0.26 0.87 14.61
CA LYS A 86 0.78 1.84 14.97
C LYS A 86 1.25 2.55 13.70
N VAL A 87 1.12 3.86 13.68
CA VAL A 87 1.60 4.73 12.59
C VAL A 87 3.09 4.99 12.75
N TYR A 88 3.81 5.08 11.62
CA TYR A 88 5.23 5.42 11.60
C TYR A 88 5.47 6.76 10.92
N ASP A 89 6.48 7.47 11.41
CA ASP A 89 6.85 8.79 10.91
C ASP A 89 7.45 8.71 9.51
N SER A 90 7.11 9.71 8.69
CA SER A 90 7.78 9.92 7.41
C SER A 90 9.23 10.33 7.62
N TYR A 91 10.11 9.91 6.71
CA TYR A 91 11.53 10.21 6.74
C TYR A 91 11.85 11.31 5.71
N GLY A 92 11.71 12.57 6.14
CA GLY A 92 11.81 13.75 5.27
C GLY A 92 13.22 14.16 4.83
N MET A 93 14.28 13.41 5.15
CA MET A 93 15.66 13.80 4.86
C MET A 93 16.14 13.45 3.45
N LYS A 94 15.34 12.71 2.66
CA LYS A 94 15.70 12.28 1.31
C LYS A 94 15.30 13.33 0.28
N LYS A 95 16.30 13.81 -0.50
CA LYS A 95 16.13 14.87 -1.50
C LYS A 95 15.20 14.49 -2.66
N ASP A 96 15.08 13.21 -2.96
CA ASP A 96 14.23 12.67 -4.03
C ASP A 96 12.84 12.25 -3.52
N SER A 97 12.43 12.76 -2.34
CA SER A 97 11.07 12.58 -1.83
C SER A 97 10.06 13.23 -2.79
N LEU A 98 8.93 12.55 -3.00
CA LEU A 98 7.85 13.03 -3.85
C LEU A 98 7.33 14.39 -3.35
N GLY A 99 7.25 15.35 -4.27
CA GLY A 99 6.67 16.67 -4.07
C GLY A 99 6.58 17.39 -5.39
N GLN A 100 5.43 17.36 -6.05
CA GLN A 100 5.23 18.00 -7.34
C GLN A 100 3.75 18.28 -7.64
N VAL A 101 3.52 19.20 -8.57
CA VAL A 101 2.21 19.41 -9.20
C VAL A 101 2.12 18.50 -10.42
N VAL A 102 1.01 17.78 -10.56
CA VAL A 102 0.76 16.85 -11.66
C VAL A 102 -0.28 17.45 -12.59
N ALA A 103 0.06 17.64 -13.86
CA ALA A 103 -0.84 18.20 -14.85
C ALA A 103 -2.01 17.23 -15.17
N PRO A 104 -3.14 17.73 -15.71
CA PRO A 104 -4.25 16.88 -16.13
C PRO A 104 -3.82 15.75 -17.07
N GLY A 105 -4.18 14.50 -16.74
CA GLY A 105 -3.83 13.31 -17.52
C GLY A 105 -2.37 12.85 -17.38
N GLU A 106 -1.50 13.63 -16.73
CA GLU A 106 -0.10 13.31 -16.58
C GLU A 106 0.11 12.14 -15.62
N THR A 107 1.19 11.40 -15.85
CA THR A 107 1.67 10.37 -14.94
C THR A 107 3.12 10.60 -14.57
N ILE A 108 3.35 10.67 -13.27
CA ILE A 108 4.66 10.89 -12.65
C ILE A 108 5.10 9.68 -11.85
N THR A 109 6.37 9.65 -11.45
CA THR A 109 6.89 8.73 -10.45
C THR A 109 7.53 9.51 -9.31
N GLY A 110 7.50 8.96 -8.11
CA GLY A 110 8.19 9.54 -6.96
C GLY A 110 8.49 8.52 -5.87
N ASN A 111 9.28 8.95 -4.89
CA ASN A 111 9.67 8.11 -3.77
C ASN A 111 9.10 8.68 -2.48
N ILE A 112 8.56 7.81 -1.62
CA ILE A 112 8.16 8.17 -0.26
C ILE A 112 8.97 7.33 0.72
N TYR A 113 9.25 7.92 1.88
CA TYR A 113 10.21 7.36 2.82
C TYR A 113 9.65 7.36 4.24
N PHE A 114 9.93 6.29 4.98
CA PHE A 114 9.52 6.13 6.37
C PHE A 114 10.62 5.50 7.20
N GLU A 115 10.70 5.85 8.48
CA GLU A 115 11.59 5.17 9.42
C GLU A 115 10.83 4.10 10.20
N VAL A 116 11.23 2.84 10.05
CA VAL A 116 10.52 1.68 10.63
C VAL A 116 11.46 0.80 11.46
N PRO A 117 10.96 0.04 12.44
CA PRO A 117 11.76 -0.96 13.15
C PRO A 117 12.37 -1.99 12.18
N ALA A 118 13.61 -2.41 12.44
CA ALA A 118 14.32 -3.35 11.57
C ALA A 118 13.73 -4.78 11.54
N ILE A 119 12.81 -5.07 12.46
CA ILE A 119 12.07 -6.33 12.60
C ILE A 119 10.76 -6.34 11.80
N LEU A 120 10.33 -5.19 11.28
CA LEU A 120 9.07 -5.10 10.56
C LEU A 120 9.26 -5.71 9.16
N GLU A 121 8.32 -6.56 8.74
CA GLU A 121 8.36 -7.24 7.44
C GLU A 121 7.23 -6.83 6.51
N LYS A 122 6.25 -6.06 6.97
CA LYS A 122 5.16 -5.54 6.14
C LYS A 122 4.51 -4.31 6.76
N VAL A 123 3.81 -3.52 5.95
CA VAL A 123 3.03 -2.34 6.36
C VAL A 123 1.78 -2.19 5.53
N TRP A 124 0.79 -1.49 6.08
CA TRP A 124 -0.31 -0.92 5.33
C TRP A 124 0.06 0.51 4.92
N LEU A 125 0.15 0.78 3.63
CA LEU A 125 0.30 2.12 3.07
C LEU A 125 -1.08 2.73 2.87
N GLU A 126 -1.30 3.94 3.38
CA GLU A 126 -2.51 4.73 3.16
C GLU A 126 -2.19 5.94 2.27
N TYR A 127 -3.16 6.34 1.45
CA TYR A 127 -3.10 7.55 0.63
C TYR A 127 -4.32 8.44 0.85
N ASP A 128 -4.07 9.72 1.16
CA ASP A 128 -5.09 10.75 1.33
C ASP A 128 -4.98 11.79 0.21
N VAL A 129 -6.08 12.00 -0.55
CA VAL A 129 -6.14 13.02 -1.62
C VAL A 129 -6.00 14.43 -1.04
N SER A 130 -6.55 14.65 0.15
CA SER A 130 -6.29 15.83 0.96
C SER A 130 -6.12 15.39 2.40
N MET A 131 -5.23 16.07 3.12
CA MET A 131 -5.01 15.83 4.55
C MET A 131 -6.34 15.94 5.32
N ASP A 132 -6.50 15.13 6.37
CA ASP A 132 -7.68 15.10 7.27
C ASP A 132 -8.99 14.50 6.72
N ARG A 133 -8.92 13.69 5.64
CA ARG A 133 -10.04 12.85 5.19
C ARG A 133 -9.73 11.36 5.39
N GLU A 134 -10.77 10.52 5.29
CA GLU A 134 -10.58 9.07 5.20
C GLU A 134 -9.65 8.74 4.03
N PRO A 135 -8.77 7.72 4.18
CA PRO A 135 -7.85 7.35 3.13
C PRO A 135 -8.61 6.92 1.87
N ALA A 136 -8.22 7.50 0.75
CA ALA A 136 -8.78 7.16 -0.56
C ALA A 136 -8.34 5.77 -1.03
N ALA A 137 -7.24 5.26 -0.49
CA ALA A 137 -6.74 3.94 -0.78
C ALA A 137 -5.83 3.41 0.33
N GLU A 138 -5.77 2.08 0.41
CA GLU A 138 -4.90 1.35 1.32
C GLU A 138 -4.28 0.14 0.59
N TRP A 139 -3.01 -0.16 0.85
CA TRP A 139 -2.26 -1.27 0.27
C TRP A 139 -1.48 -2.04 1.33
N LEU A 140 -1.50 -3.37 1.29
CA LEU A 140 -0.60 -4.23 2.04
C LEU A 140 0.74 -4.39 1.31
N LEU A 141 1.82 -3.86 1.88
CA LEU A 141 3.16 -3.91 1.30
C LEU A 141 4.08 -4.80 2.14
N ALA A 142 4.38 -6.00 1.65
CA ALA A 142 5.38 -6.88 2.23
C ALA A 142 6.79 -6.43 1.82
N PHE A 143 7.74 -6.52 2.74
CA PHE A 143 9.12 -6.09 2.52
C PHE A 143 9.90 -7.20 1.80
N PRO A 144 10.85 -6.85 0.92
CA PRO A 144 11.63 -7.88 0.23
C PRO A 144 12.49 -8.62 1.24
N THR A 145 12.53 -9.95 1.20
CA THR A 145 13.38 -10.78 2.09
C THR A 145 14.84 -10.32 2.07
N LYS A 146 15.53 -10.42 3.22
CA LYS A 146 16.92 -9.97 3.37
C LYS A 146 17.88 -10.79 2.53
#